data_AF-A0A7V8ZM17-F1
#
_entry.id   AF-A0A7V8ZM17-F1
#
_cell.length_a   1.000
_cell.length_b   1.000
_cell.length_c   1.000
_cell.angle_alpha   90.00
_cell.angle_beta   90.00
_cell.angle_gamma   90.00
#
_symmetry.space_group_name_H-M   'P 1'
#
loop_
_entity.id
_entity.type
_entity.pdbx_description
1 polymer ?
#
loop_
_entity_poly.entity_id
_entity_poly.type
_entity_poly.pdbx_seq_one_letter_code
_entity_poly.pdbx_strand_id
1 'polypeptide(L)'
;MHAPVAYAVEQHLELLRGLATDGDAPPTPSTWDTERPSDAVDADALLRSFGSWPLVLLAAGVDTDEPVQPRRFPRPGTRTTSHDVEQRRHKVAELRNQDLTYAQIADRLGVARSTVHRDLADPDREVARAARARRTATCPGCGGPMSPSEGGDGPDACWDCALELRRGAARLRVVVEMGRWFEEQGRPPTVGDWREAAGAWPAPSAVQRLFGSWSHGLVASGFPPRKRGRPRLQRD
;
A
#
# COMPACT_ATOMS: atom_id res chain seq x y z
N MET A 1 2.60 -30.21 11.18
CA MET A 1 2.37 -29.50 12.46
C MET A 1 2.62 -28.04 12.16
N HIS A 2 1.58 -27.21 12.18
CA HIS A 2 1.75 -25.77 12.03
C HIS A 2 2.18 -25.23 13.41
N ALA A 3 3.22 -24.40 13.43
CA ALA A 3 3.67 -23.70 14.62
C ALA A 3 2.78 -22.46 14.86
N PRO A 4 2.58 -22.03 16.12
CA PRO A 4 1.65 -20.96 16.46
C PRO A 4 2.04 -19.65 15.76
N VAL A 5 1.11 -18.83 15.27
CA VAL A 5 1.46 -17.52 14.67
C VAL A 5 1.26 -16.41 15.70
N ALA A 6 2.30 -16.13 16.49
CA ALA A 6 2.23 -15.11 17.55
C ALA A 6 2.41 -13.68 17.01
N TYR A 7 3.14 -13.52 15.90
CA TYR A 7 3.64 -12.23 15.46
C TYR A 7 2.64 -11.41 14.63
N ALA A 8 2.62 -10.09 14.83
CA ALA A 8 1.96 -9.13 13.93
C ALA A 8 2.77 -8.95 12.63
N VAL A 9 2.17 -8.35 11.59
CA VAL A 9 2.83 -8.10 10.28
C VAL A 9 4.15 -7.37 10.46
N GLU A 10 4.13 -6.32 11.27
CA GLU A 10 5.22 -5.39 11.51
C GLU A 10 6.39 -6.10 12.22
N GLN A 11 6.09 -7.05 13.10
CA GLN A 11 7.13 -7.82 13.78
C GLN A 11 7.83 -8.81 12.84
N HIS A 12 7.11 -9.41 11.88
CA HIS A 12 7.74 -10.24 10.85
C HIS A 12 8.70 -9.42 9.98
N LEU A 13 8.30 -8.19 9.61
CA LEU A 13 9.14 -7.28 8.84
C LEU A 13 10.35 -6.79 9.65
N GLU A 14 10.19 -6.58 10.96
CA GLU A 14 11.30 -6.25 11.85
C GLU A 14 12.31 -7.39 11.98
N LEU A 15 11.84 -8.64 12.13
CA LEU A 15 12.72 -9.82 12.17
C LEU A 15 13.56 -9.92 10.90
N LEU A 16 12.94 -9.73 9.73
CA LEU A 16 13.66 -9.69 8.45
C LEU A 16 14.71 -8.58 8.39
N ARG A 17 14.38 -7.38 8.89
CA ARG A 17 15.35 -6.28 8.97
C ARG A 17 16.52 -6.62 9.90
N GLY A 18 16.26 -7.29 11.02
CA GLY A 18 17.29 -7.77 11.94
C GLY A 18 18.28 -8.70 11.24
N LEU A 19 17.77 -9.72 10.54
CA LEU A 19 18.62 -10.65 9.76
C LEU A 19 19.49 -9.94 8.71
N ALA A 20 18.94 -8.90 8.06
CA ALA A 20 19.68 -8.11 7.09
C ALA A 20 20.77 -7.24 7.74
N THR A 21 20.58 -6.83 8.99
CA THR A 21 21.55 -6.00 9.74
C THR A 21 22.71 -6.84 10.26
N ASP A 22 22.45 -8.10 10.59
CA ASP A 22 23.44 -9.04 11.13
C ASP A 22 24.31 -9.69 10.05
N GLY A 23 23.91 -9.60 8.77
CA GLY A 23 24.60 -10.21 7.63
C GLY A 23 25.21 -9.19 6.65
N ASP A 24 26.18 -9.65 5.85
CA ASP A 24 26.80 -8.85 4.76
C ASP A 24 25.91 -8.77 3.49
N ALA A 25 24.79 -9.49 3.46
CA ALA A 25 23.89 -9.58 2.32
C ALA A 25 22.42 -9.65 2.76
N PRO A 26 21.46 -9.19 1.93
CA PRO A 26 20.04 -9.32 2.24
C PRO A 26 19.64 -10.78 2.45
N PRO A 27 18.75 -11.08 3.42
CA PRO A 27 18.33 -12.45 3.70
C PRO A 27 17.62 -13.05 2.50
N THR A 28 17.87 -14.33 2.22
CA THR A 28 17.14 -15.10 1.20
C THR A 28 15.91 -15.80 1.81
N PRO A 29 14.97 -16.33 1.00
CA PRO A 29 13.89 -17.17 1.51
C PRO A 29 14.40 -18.33 2.38
N SER A 30 15.50 -18.98 1.97
CA SER A 30 16.10 -20.09 2.72
C SER A 30 16.73 -19.64 4.03
N THR A 31 17.39 -18.48 4.04
CA THR A 31 17.96 -17.87 5.26
C THR A 31 16.83 -17.58 6.25
N TRP A 32 15.75 -16.94 5.78
CA TRP A 32 14.57 -16.68 6.59
C TRP A 32 13.99 -17.97 7.20
N ASP A 33 13.74 -19.01 6.41
CA ASP A 33 13.16 -20.24 6.95
C ASP A 33 14.09 -20.99 7.92
N THR A 34 15.40 -20.78 7.83
CA THR A 34 16.38 -21.37 8.75
C THR A 34 16.46 -20.62 10.07
N GLU A 35 16.41 -19.29 10.02
CA GLU A 35 16.74 -18.41 11.16
C GLU A 35 15.51 -17.81 11.86
N ARG A 36 14.33 -17.85 11.22
CA ARG A 36 13.10 -17.31 11.80
C ARG A 36 12.72 -18.07 13.08
N PRO A 37 12.09 -17.37 14.04
CA PRO A 37 11.36 -18.04 15.11
C PRO A 37 10.35 -19.05 14.55
N SER A 38 10.17 -20.18 15.24
CA SER A 38 9.25 -21.23 14.78
C SER A 38 7.82 -20.72 14.58
N ASP A 39 7.42 -19.74 15.38
CA ASP A 39 6.11 -19.11 15.44
C ASP A 39 5.96 -17.89 14.50
N ALA A 40 6.99 -17.57 13.72
CA ALA A 40 6.87 -16.66 12.57
C ALA A 40 6.29 -17.40 11.36
N VAL A 41 5.74 -16.66 10.40
CA VAL A 41 5.31 -17.25 9.11
C VAL A 41 6.51 -17.69 8.28
N ASP A 42 6.34 -18.75 7.47
CA ASP A 42 7.36 -19.21 6.53
C ASP A 42 7.59 -18.24 5.36
N ALA A 43 8.71 -18.42 4.65
CA ALA A 43 9.04 -17.60 3.48
C ALA A 43 7.93 -17.69 2.40
N ASP A 44 7.32 -18.86 2.31
CA ASP A 44 6.27 -19.19 1.38
C ASP A 44 4.99 -18.34 1.61
N ALA A 45 4.63 -18.09 2.86
CA ALA A 45 3.53 -17.21 3.26
C ALA A 45 3.84 -15.74 2.95
N LEU A 46 5.09 -15.31 3.15
CA LEU A 46 5.55 -13.97 2.77
C LEU A 46 5.46 -13.78 1.25
N LEU A 47 5.94 -14.76 0.48
CA LEU A 47 5.86 -14.77 -0.99
C LEU A 47 4.41 -14.76 -1.49
N ARG A 48 3.50 -15.54 -0.90
CA ARG A 48 2.08 -15.52 -1.26
C ARG A 48 1.40 -14.19 -0.93
N SER A 49 1.92 -13.44 0.05
CA SER A 49 1.38 -12.16 0.48
C SER A 49 1.88 -11.00 -0.39
N PHE A 50 3.19 -10.88 -0.55
CA PHE A 50 3.84 -9.77 -1.26
C PHE A 50 4.03 -10.04 -2.76
N GLY A 51 4.03 -11.30 -3.19
CA GLY A 51 4.16 -11.72 -4.59
C GLY A 51 5.58 -11.96 -5.04
N SER A 52 6.58 -11.36 -4.39
CA SER A 52 8.01 -11.63 -4.65
C SER A 52 8.85 -11.36 -3.39
N TRP A 53 10.02 -11.98 -3.31
CA TRP A 53 10.94 -11.77 -2.20
C TRP A 53 11.52 -10.35 -2.16
N PRO A 54 11.91 -9.72 -3.30
CA PRO A 54 12.29 -8.31 -3.29
C PRO A 54 11.21 -7.36 -2.73
N LEU A 55 9.92 -7.66 -2.92
CA LEU A 55 8.84 -6.88 -2.29
C LEU A 55 8.76 -7.09 -0.78
N VAL A 56 9.11 -8.28 -0.28
CA VAL A 56 9.19 -8.56 1.16
C VAL A 56 10.33 -7.76 1.79
N LEU A 57 11.52 -7.78 1.18
CA LEU A 57 12.68 -7.02 1.64
C LEU A 57 12.41 -5.51 1.60
N LEU A 58 11.84 -5.00 0.50
CA LEU A 58 11.43 -3.61 0.41
C LEU A 58 10.39 -3.23 1.48
N ALA A 59 9.45 -4.12 1.81
CA ALA A 59 8.49 -3.90 2.89
C ALA A 59 9.15 -3.84 4.27
N ALA A 60 10.23 -4.60 4.46
CA ALA A 60 11.05 -4.56 5.67
C ALA A 60 11.98 -3.33 5.71
N GLY A 61 12.08 -2.55 4.62
CA GLY A 61 13.03 -1.45 4.51
C GLY A 61 14.47 -1.93 4.31
N VAL A 62 14.64 -3.12 3.76
CA VAL A 62 15.95 -3.69 3.38
C VAL A 62 16.17 -3.35 1.92
N ASP A 63 17.30 -2.70 1.62
CA ASP A 63 17.69 -2.39 0.24
C ASP A 63 17.98 -3.67 -0.53
N THR A 64 17.53 -3.69 -1.78
CA THR A 64 17.75 -4.80 -2.70
C THR A 64 18.42 -4.28 -3.95
N ASP A 65 19.50 -4.92 -4.37
CA ASP A 65 20.15 -4.61 -5.66
C ASP A 65 19.25 -4.96 -6.86
N GLU A 66 18.27 -5.85 -6.66
CA GLU A 66 17.32 -6.27 -7.69
C GLU A 66 16.08 -5.36 -7.73
N PRO A 67 15.82 -4.65 -8.85
CA PRO A 67 14.65 -3.80 -8.95
C PRO A 67 13.37 -4.63 -9.04
N VAL A 68 12.40 -4.27 -8.20
CA VAL A 68 11.03 -4.80 -8.24
C VAL A 68 10.33 -4.34 -9.51
N GLN A 69 9.55 -5.24 -10.13
CA GLN A 69 8.63 -4.91 -11.21
C GLN A 69 7.19 -4.79 -10.67
N PRO A 70 6.76 -3.63 -10.14
CA PRO A 70 5.42 -3.49 -9.59
C PRO A 70 4.38 -3.54 -10.71
N ARG A 71 3.18 -4.04 -10.38
CA ARG A 71 2.04 -3.91 -11.30
C ARG A 71 1.68 -2.43 -11.42
N ARG A 72 1.31 -2.02 -12.63
CA ARG A 72 0.84 -0.66 -12.86
C ARG A 72 -0.59 -0.50 -12.37
N PHE A 73 -0.82 0.48 -11.50
CA PHE A 73 -2.14 0.82 -11.04
C PHE A 73 -2.63 2.11 -11.68
N PRO A 74 -3.95 2.23 -11.95
CA PRO A 74 -4.54 3.50 -12.34
C PRO A 74 -4.16 4.55 -11.30
N ARG A 75 -3.49 5.61 -11.74
CA ARG A 75 -3.22 6.76 -10.88
C ARG A 75 -4.53 7.52 -10.69
N PRO A 76 -4.82 8.03 -9.48
CA PRO A 76 -5.91 8.96 -9.29
C PRO A 76 -5.73 10.11 -10.27
N GLY A 77 -6.71 10.32 -11.15
CA GLY A 77 -6.61 11.34 -12.18
C GLY A 77 -6.59 12.73 -11.55
N THR A 78 -5.46 13.43 -11.64
CA THR A 78 -5.44 14.89 -11.52
C THR A 78 -5.48 15.47 -12.92
N ARG A 79 -6.69 15.72 -13.44
CA ARG A 79 -6.86 16.52 -14.66
C ARG A 79 -7.64 17.78 -14.33
N THR A 80 -6.91 18.84 -14.01
CA THR A 80 -7.25 20.17 -14.55
C THR A 80 -6.28 20.40 -15.70
N THR A 81 -6.77 20.85 -16.85
CA THR A 81 -5.89 21.08 -18.00
C THR A 81 -4.90 22.21 -17.67
N SER A 82 -3.66 22.10 -18.17
CA SER A 82 -2.59 23.07 -17.87
C SER A 82 -2.96 24.50 -18.28
N HIS A 83 -3.76 24.63 -19.35
CA HIS A 83 -4.17 25.90 -19.93
C HIS A 83 -5.18 26.64 -19.03
N ASP A 84 -6.17 25.95 -18.46
CA ASP A 84 -7.15 26.56 -17.55
C ASP A 84 -6.50 27.06 -16.26
N VAL A 85 -5.44 26.39 -15.81
CA VAL A 85 -4.68 26.78 -14.61
C VAL A 85 -3.88 28.06 -14.84
N GLU A 86 -3.23 28.19 -16.00
CA GLU A 86 -2.44 29.36 -16.35
C GLU A 86 -3.31 30.62 -16.52
N GLN A 87 -4.43 30.49 -17.24
CA GLN A 87 -5.39 31.57 -17.39
C GLN A 87 -5.98 32.01 -16.05
N ARG A 88 -6.32 31.05 -15.17
CA ARG A 88 -6.81 31.36 -13.83
C ARG A 88 -5.78 32.15 -13.03
N ARG A 89 -4.50 31.79 -13.09
CA ARG A 89 -3.43 32.48 -12.35
C ARG A 89 -3.23 33.91 -12.79
N HIS A 90 -3.19 34.13 -14.11
CA HIS A 90 -3.12 35.47 -14.66
C HIS A 90 -4.33 36.30 -14.18
N LYS A 91 -5.52 35.71 -14.19
CA LYS A 91 -6.74 36.38 -13.72
C LYS A 91 -6.73 36.64 -12.21
N VAL A 92 -6.20 35.72 -11.40
CA VAL A 92 -6.02 35.91 -9.95
C VAL A 92 -5.08 37.08 -9.66
N ALA A 93 -3.95 37.17 -10.37
CA ALA A 93 -3.00 38.28 -10.23
C ALA A 93 -3.62 39.62 -10.67
N GLU A 94 -4.32 39.64 -11.80
CA GLU A 94 -5.05 40.83 -12.30
C GLU A 94 -6.08 41.33 -11.28
N LEU A 95 -6.91 40.43 -10.75
CA LEU A 95 -7.94 40.78 -9.77
C LEU A 95 -7.33 41.23 -8.44
N ARG A 96 -6.15 40.70 -8.07
CA ARG A 96 -5.45 41.15 -6.86
C ARG A 96 -4.94 42.57 -6.98
N ASN A 97 -4.50 42.98 -8.17
CA ASN A 97 -4.07 44.36 -8.48
C ASN A 97 -5.23 45.37 -8.51
N GLN A 98 -6.48 44.89 -8.52
CA GLN A 98 -7.70 45.71 -8.38
C GLN A 98 -8.15 45.83 -6.91
N ASP A 99 -7.29 45.47 -5.96
CA ASP A 99 -7.55 45.48 -4.51
C ASP A 99 -8.67 44.56 -4.02
N LEU A 100 -9.03 43.54 -4.80
CA LEU A 100 -9.96 42.50 -4.32
C LEU A 100 -9.29 41.61 -3.26
N THR A 101 -10.07 41.24 -2.25
CA THR A 101 -9.67 40.28 -1.22
C THR A 101 -9.68 38.84 -1.77
N TYR A 102 -8.97 37.93 -1.10
CA TYR A 102 -8.89 36.53 -1.54
C TYR A 102 -10.25 35.83 -1.60
N ALA A 103 -11.20 36.21 -0.75
CA ALA A 103 -12.57 35.70 -0.78
C ALA A 103 -13.32 36.19 -2.03
N GLN A 104 -13.22 37.49 -2.34
CA GLN A 104 -13.86 38.07 -3.53
C GLN A 104 -13.29 37.52 -4.83
N ILE A 105 -11.97 37.29 -4.89
CA ILE A 105 -11.32 36.66 -6.05
C ILE A 105 -11.81 35.21 -6.20
N ALA A 106 -11.88 34.46 -5.10
CA ALA A 106 -12.36 33.07 -5.08
C ALA A 106 -13.79 32.96 -5.59
N ASP A 107 -14.70 33.77 -5.07
CA ASP A 107 -16.11 33.80 -5.49
C ASP A 107 -16.26 34.20 -6.97
N ARG A 108 -15.50 35.21 -7.42
CA ARG A 108 -15.56 35.71 -8.80
C ARG A 108 -15.04 34.72 -9.83
N LEU A 109 -14.10 33.87 -9.45
CA LEU A 109 -13.51 32.85 -10.33
C LEU A 109 -14.15 31.46 -10.13
N GLY A 110 -15.07 31.30 -9.18
CA GLY A 110 -15.69 30.02 -8.86
C GLY A 110 -14.68 28.98 -8.35
N VAL A 111 -13.67 29.41 -7.59
CA VAL A 111 -12.62 28.51 -7.05
C VAL A 111 -12.48 28.63 -5.54
N ALA A 112 -11.86 27.64 -4.90
CA ALA A 112 -11.60 27.69 -3.47
C ALA A 112 -10.58 28.81 -3.11
N ARG A 113 -10.76 29.44 -1.94
CA ARG A 113 -9.82 30.46 -1.40
C ARG A 113 -8.38 29.96 -1.30
N SER A 114 -8.19 28.67 -0.97
CA SER A 114 -6.87 28.02 -0.95
C SER A 114 -6.19 28.00 -2.33
N THR A 115 -6.98 27.93 -3.40
CA THR A 115 -6.47 27.97 -4.77
C THR A 115 -5.96 29.37 -5.12
N VAL A 116 -6.69 30.42 -4.76
CA VAL A 116 -6.26 31.83 -4.93
C VAL A 116 -4.96 32.08 -4.16
N HIS A 117 -4.89 31.65 -2.90
CA HIS A 117 -3.69 31.78 -2.08
C HIS A 117 -2.48 31.08 -2.73
N ARG A 118 -2.64 29.83 -3.17
CA ARG A 118 -1.58 29.06 -3.83
C ARG A 118 -1.13 29.69 -5.15
N ASP A 119 -2.07 30.19 -5.96
CA ASP A 119 -1.77 30.80 -7.25
C ASP A 119 -1.06 32.17 -7.09
N LEU A 120 -1.33 32.93 -6.02
CA LEU A 120 -0.59 34.17 -5.68
C LEU A 120 0.78 33.91 -5.02
N ALA A 121 0.93 32.80 -4.30
CA ALA A 121 2.18 32.49 -3.59
C ALA A 121 3.31 31.99 -4.52
N ASP A 122 2.96 31.42 -5.68
CA ASP A 122 3.93 30.92 -6.68
C ASP A 122 3.39 31.14 -8.11
N PRO A 123 3.23 32.41 -8.54
CA PRO A 123 2.58 32.76 -9.80
C PRO A 123 3.35 32.20 -11.00
N ASP A 124 4.68 32.32 -10.98
CA ASP A 124 5.57 31.89 -12.07
C ASP A 124 5.98 30.41 -11.98
N ARG A 125 5.53 29.70 -10.94
CA ARG A 125 5.91 28.31 -10.66
C ARG A 125 7.38 28.10 -10.37
N GLU A 126 8.13 29.10 -9.92
CA GLU A 126 9.54 28.92 -9.61
C GLU A 126 9.74 27.97 -8.44
N VAL A 127 8.91 28.10 -7.40
CA VAL A 127 8.94 27.20 -6.25
C VAL A 127 8.49 25.82 -6.66
N ALA A 128 7.42 25.70 -7.45
CA ALA A 128 6.95 24.42 -7.97
C ALA A 128 7.97 23.76 -8.93
N ARG A 129 8.69 24.52 -9.76
CA ARG A 129 9.74 24.04 -10.67
C ARG A 129 10.97 23.59 -9.90
N ALA A 130 11.46 24.41 -8.97
CA ALA A 130 12.58 24.05 -8.09
C ALA A 130 12.25 22.82 -7.23
N ALA A 131 11.03 22.74 -6.70
CA ALA A 131 10.58 21.58 -5.94
C ALA A 131 10.41 20.34 -6.81
N ARG A 132 10.04 20.46 -8.11
CA ARG A 132 10.05 19.33 -9.05
C ARG A 132 11.46 18.89 -9.41
N ALA A 133 12.39 19.83 -9.61
CA ALA A 133 13.79 19.54 -9.92
C ALA A 133 14.52 18.85 -8.76
N ARG A 134 14.15 19.14 -7.50
CA ARG A 134 14.65 18.43 -6.31
C ARG A 134 14.03 17.04 -6.11
N ARG A 135 12.97 16.67 -6.85
CA ARG A 135 12.21 15.42 -6.71
C ARG A 135 12.58 14.34 -7.73
N THR A 136 13.80 14.37 -8.26
CA THR A 136 14.36 13.34 -9.15
C THR A 136 14.82 12.08 -8.37
N ALA A 137 14.21 11.80 -7.23
CA ALA A 137 14.47 10.57 -6.50
C ALA A 137 13.89 9.40 -7.29
N THR A 138 14.72 8.38 -7.49
CA THR A 138 14.28 7.08 -8.01
C THR A 138 13.64 6.29 -6.88
N CYS A 139 12.60 5.54 -7.19
CA CYS A 139 11.97 4.63 -6.24
C CYS A 139 12.98 3.56 -5.82
N PRO A 140 13.23 3.35 -4.51
CA PRO A 140 14.16 2.31 -4.05
C PRO A 140 13.70 0.91 -4.48
N GLY A 141 12.38 0.69 -4.56
CA GLY A 141 11.83 -0.56 -5.06
C GLY A 141 12.07 -0.84 -6.54
N CYS A 142 11.63 0.04 -7.45
CA CYS A 142 11.59 -0.26 -8.89
C CYS A 142 12.53 0.57 -9.76
N GLY A 143 13.27 1.52 -9.18
CA GLY A 143 14.07 2.52 -9.92
C GLY A 143 13.24 3.54 -10.70
N GLY A 144 11.92 3.41 -10.75
CA GLY A 144 11.02 4.33 -11.45
C GLY A 144 10.90 5.70 -10.77
N PRO A 145 10.40 6.73 -11.48
CA PRO A 145 10.30 8.07 -10.90
C PRO A 145 9.29 8.10 -9.75
N MET A 146 9.70 8.68 -8.62
CA MET A 146 8.80 8.96 -7.51
C MET A 146 7.69 9.90 -7.97
N SER A 147 6.44 9.61 -7.58
CA SER A 147 5.33 10.49 -7.94
C SER A 147 5.48 11.81 -7.18
N PRO A 148 5.21 12.96 -7.82
CA PRO A 148 5.22 14.25 -7.14
C PRO A 148 3.97 14.34 -6.27
N SER A 149 3.94 13.71 -5.08
CA SER A 149 2.94 14.09 -4.08
C SER A 149 3.21 15.53 -3.69
N GLU A 150 2.12 16.31 -3.67
CA GLU A 150 2.14 17.74 -3.47
C GLU A 150 2.76 18.10 -2.10
N GLY A 151 4.00 18.59 -2.11
CA GLY A 151 4.49 19.53 -1.09
C GLY A 151 4.73 19.01 0.35
N GLY A 152 4.77 17.71 0.61
CA GLY A 152 5.11 17.17 1.94
C GLY A 152 5.54 15.71 1.87
N ASP A 153 6.13 15.23 2.97
CA ASP A 153 6.59 13.87 3.29
C ASP A 153 5.92 12.79 2.42
N GLY A 154 6.46 12.60 1.21
CA GLY A 154 5.91 11.65 0.24
C GLY A 154 6.16 10.22 0.71
N PRO A 155 5.43 9.24 0.15
CA PRO A 155 5.72 7.84 0.45
C PRO A 155 7.18 7.52 0.10
N ASP A 156 7.84 6.65 0.88
CA ASP A 156 9.22 6.19 0.64
C ASP A 156 9.39 5.35 -0.64
N ALA A 157 8.29 5.09 -1.37
CA ALA A 157 8.28 4.42 -2.66
C ALA A 157 7.27 5.06 -3.65
N CYS A 158 7.41 4.74 -4.94
CA CYS A 158 6.49 5.25 -5.97
C CYS A 158 5.05 4.74 -5.75
N TRP A 159 4.04 5.37 -6.37
CA TRP A 159 2.62 5.00 -6.24
C TRP A 159 2.36 3.49 -6.42
N ASP A 160 2.96 2.89 -7.44
CA ASP A 160 2.76 1.49 -7.77
C ASP A 160 3.37 0.57 -6.70
N CYS A 161 4.62 0.81 -6.32
CA CYS A 161 5.29 0.09 -5.23
C CYS A 161 4.57 0.28 -3.90
N ALA A 162 4.22 1.51 -3.53
CA ALA A 162 3.51 1.80 -2.28
C ALA A 162 2.13 1.12 -2.22
N LEU A 163 1.45 0.92 -3.36
CA LEU A 163 0.20 0.18 -3.39
C LEU A 163 0.42 -1.34 -3.32
N GLU A 164 1.45 -1.90 -3.97
CA GLU A 164 1.82 -3.31 -3.80
C GLU A 164 2.20 -3.61 -2.35
N LEU A 165 3.06 -2.80 -1.73
CA LEU A 165 3.49 -2.97 -0.35
C LEU A 165 2.30 -2.96 0.62
N ARG A 166 1.39 -1.99 0.47
CA ARG A 166 0.15 -1.94 1.28
C ARG A 166 -0.73 -3.17 1.09
N ARG A 167 -0.86 -3.65 -0.14
CA ARG A 167 -1.64 -4.88 -0.44
C ARG A 167 -0.95 -6.12 0.14
N GLY A 168 0.38 -6.20 0.05
CA GLY A 168 1.18 -7.27 0.63
C GLY A 168 1.03 -7.36 2.14
N ALA A 169 1.18 -6.23 2.85
CA ALA A 169 0.95 -6.16 4.29
C ALA A 169 -0.49 -6.56 4.67
N ALA A 170 -1.49 -6.08 3.92
CA ALA A 170 -2.89 -6.46 4.15
C ALA A 170 -3.15 -7.96 3.91
N ARG A 171 -2.50 -8.58 2.92
CA ARG A 171 -2.56 -10.04 2.69
C ARG A 171 -1.89 -10.81 3.81
N LEU A 172 -0.69 -10.39 4.23
CA LEU A 172 0.04 -11.04 5.32
C LEU A 172 -0.76 -10.99 6.62
N ARG A 173 -1.43 -9.87 6.90
CA ARG A 173 -2.36 -9.79 8.03
C ARG A 173 -3.42 -10.88 7.94
N VAL A 174 -4.12 -11.04 6.82
CA VAL A 174 -5.10 -12.12 6.69
C VAL A 174 -4.50 -13.50 6.95
N VAL A 175 -3.29 -13.77 6.44
CA VAL A 175 -2.60 -15.05 6.66
C VAL A 175 -2.30 -15.31 8.14
N VAL A 176 -1.67 -14.34 8.81
CA VAL A 176 -1.37 -14.40 10.26
C VAL A 176 -2.63 -14.68 11.06
N GLU A 177 -3.68 -13.93 10.75
CA GLU A 177 -4.92 -13.95 11.50
C GLU A 177 -5.71 -15.26 11.27
N MET A 178 -5.68 -15.82 10.05
CA MET A 178 -6.26 -17.14 9.78
C MET A 178 -5.46 -18.26 10.46
N GLY A 179 -4.14 -18.08 10.60
CA GLY A 179 -3.27 -18.94 11.41
C GLY A 179 -3.69 -18.93 12.88
N ARG A 180 -3.82 -17.75 13.49
CA ARG A 180 -4.29 -17.61 14.88
C ARG A 180 -5.64 -18.25 15.12
N TRP A 181 -6.59 -18.04 14.20
CA TRP A 181 -7.88 -18.74 14.27
C TRP A 181 -7.72 -20.26 14.30
N PHE A 182 -6.84 -20.81 13.44
CA PHE A 182 -6.61 -22.26 13.39
C PHE A 182 -6.03 -22.78 14.69
N GLU A 183 -5.12 -22.05 15.33
CA GLU A 183 -4.58 -22.41 16.64
C GLU A 183 -5.66 -22.45 17.73
N GLU A 184 -6.53 -21.44 17.76
CA GLU A 184 -7.59 -21.34 18.77
C GLU A 184 -8.69 -22.39 18.57
N GLN A 185 -9.02 -22.72 17.32
CA GLN A 185 -10.22 -23.50 16.98
C GLN A 185 -9.91 -24.89 16.43
N GLY A 186 -8.64 -25.21 16.16
CA GLY A 186 -8.18 -26.46 15.56
C GLY A 186 -8.64 -26.69 14.12
N ARG A 187 -9.22 -25.69 13.45
CA ARG A 187 -9.79 -25.80 12.10
C ARG A 187 -9.73 -24.47 11.33
N PRO A 188 -9.59 -24.47 9.99
CA PRO A 188 -9.59 -23.23 9.22
C PRO A 188 -10.95 -22.52 9.28
N PRO A 189 -10.99 -21.18 9.31
CA PRO A 189 -12.22 -20.43 9.44
C PRO A 189 -13.14 -20.62 8.23
N THR A 190 -14.44 -20.62 8.47
CA THR A 190 -15.45 -20.36 7.44
C THR A 190 -15.66 -18.86 7.27
N VAL A 191 -16.33 -18.45 6.19
CA VAL A 191 -16.80 -17.07 6.05
C VAL A 191 -17.78 -16.68 7.17
N GLY A 192 -18.56 -17.62 7.72
CA GLY A 192 -19.50 -17.37 8.81
C GLY A 192 -18.76 -17.09 10.12
N ASP A 193 -17.89 -18.01 10.50
CA ASP A 193 -16.99 -17.88 11.66
C ASP A 193 -16.27 -16.52 11.66
N TRP A 194 -15.69 -16.16 10.51
CA TRP A 194 -14.91 -14.93 10.35
C TRP A 194 -15.75 -13.65 10.45
N ARG A 195 -17.05 -13.72 10.13
CA ARG A 195 -17.98 -12.60 10.35
C ARG A 195 -18.37 -12.48 11.81
N GLU A 196 -18.57 -13.62 12.47
CA GLU A 196 -19.03 -13.69 13.85
C GLU A 196 -17.94 -13.33 14.86
N ALA A 197 -16.66 -13.51 14.49
CA ALA A 197 -15.47 -13.22 15.29
C ALA A 197 -15.20 -11.71 15.52
N ALA A 198 -16.24 -10.87 15.63
CA ALA A 198 -16.20 -9.41 15.61
C ALA A 198 -15.01 -8.81 16.39
N GLY A 199 -14.20 -7.97 15.72
CA GLY A 199 -13.38 -6.95 16.39
C GLY A 199 -11.92 -6.76 15.97
N ALA A 200 -11.25 -7.73 15.35
CA ALA A 200 -9.80 -7.59 15.04
C ALA A 200 -9.41 -7.92 13.59
N TRP A 201 -10.25 -8.68 12.90
CA TRP A 201 -9.90 -9.32 11.63
C TRP A 201 -10.39 -8.50 10.42
N PRO A 202 -9.66 -8.52 9.28
CA PRO A 202 -10.15 -7.93 8.04
C PRO A 202 -11.50 -8.52 7.63
N ALA A 203 -12.47 -7.69 7.25
CA ALA A 203 -13.78 -8.16 6.82
C ALA A 203 -13.67 -9.19 5.67
N PRO A 204 -14.59 -10.17 5.54
CA PRO A 204 -14.51 -11.18 4.48
C PRO A 204 -14.48 -10.59 3.06
N SER A 205 -15.11 -9.42 2.85
CA SER A 205 -15.04 -8.68 1.58
C SER A 205 -13.63 -8.15 1.29
N ALA A 206 -12.86 -7.79 2.32
CA ALA A 206 -11.45 -7.42 2.17
C ALA A 206 -10.61 -8.64 1.76
N VAL A 207 -10.83 -9.81 2.39
CA VAL A 207 -10.16 -11.08 2.00
C VAL A 207 -10.42 -11.38 0.52
N GLN A 208 -11.68 -11.34 0.08
CA GLN A 208 -12.03 -11.59 -1.31
C GLN A 208 -11.41 -10.56 -2.26
N ARG A 209 -11.34 -9.29 -1.89
CA ARG A 209 -10.71 -8.24 -2.71
C ARG A 209 -9.20 -8.44 -2.85
N LEU A 210 -8.54 -8.86 -1.77
CA LEU A 210 -7.08 -9.04 -1.72
C LEU A 210 -6.62 -10.30 -2.46
N PHE A 211 -7.37 -11.40 -2.34
CA PHE A 211 -7.00 -12.73 -2.85
C PHE A 211 -7.85 -13.21 -4.03
N GLY A 212 -8.88 -12.45 -4.42
CA GLY A 212 -9.86 -12.82 -5.44
C GLY A 212 -10.97 -13.76 -4.95
N SER A 213 -10.71 -14.58 -3.92
CA SER A 213 -11.73 -15.43 -3.31
C SER A 213 -11.36 -15.80 -1.86
N TRP A 214 -12.35 -16.27 -1.09
CA TRP A 214 -12.11 -16.82 0.25
C TRP A 214 -11.18 -18.04 0.21
N SER A 215 -11.40 -18.95 -0.75
CA SER A 215 -10.56 -20.15 -0.89
C SER A 215 -9.11 -19.80 -1.23
N HIS A 216 -8.85 -18.74 -2.00
CA HIS A 216 -7.49 -18.26 -2.22
C HIS A 216 -6.86 -17.67 -0.95
N GLY A 217 -7.64 -17.00 -0.08
CA GLY A 217 -7.16 -16.56 1.23
C GLY A 217 -6.75 -17.73 2.12
N LEU A 218 -7.54 -18.81 2.14
CA LEU A 218 -7.20 -20.04 2.87
C LEU A 218 -5.92 -20.69 2.32
N VAL A 219 -5.80 -20.81 1.00
CA VAL A 219 -4.59 -21.37 0.36
C VAL A 219 -3.37 -20.50 0.64
N ALA A 220 -3.51 -19.17 0.61
CA ALA A 220 -2.42 -18.26 0.97
C ALA A 220 -1.96 -18.46 2.42
N SER A 221 -2.88 -18.85 3.30
CA SER A 221 -2.63 -19.17 4.71
C SER A 221 -2.15 -20.60 4.95
N GLY A 222 -1.84 -21.36 3.89
CA GLY A 222 -1.36 -22.74 3.99
C GLY A 222 -2.46 -23.79 4.19
N PHE A 223 -3.73 -23.42 4.09
CA PHE A 223 -4.86 -24.34 4.28
C PHE A 223 -5.41 -24.86 2.94
N PRO A 224 -5.98 -26.07 2.91
CA PRO A 224 -6.63 -26.59 1.72
C PRO A 224 -7.83 -25.71 1.33
N PRO A 225 -8.08 -25.51 0.02
CA PRO A 225 -9.23 -24.74 -0.43
C PRO A 225 -10.52 -25.47 -0.04
N ARG A 226 -11.51 -24.72 0.43
CA ARG A 226 -12.84 -25.29 0.66
C ARG A 226 -13.47 -25.67 -0.67
N LYS A 227 -14.02 -26.89 -0.73
CA LYS A 227 -14.86 -27.33 -1.85
C LYS A 227 -16.04 -26.37 -1.98
N ARG A 228 -16.37 -25.94 -3.21
CA ARG A 228 -17.56 -25.10 -3.44
C ARG A 228 -18.78 -25.84 -2.89
N GLY A 229 -19.53 -25.18 -2.01
CA GLY A 229 -20.83 -25.71 -1.60
C GLY A 229 -21.71 -25.88 -2.83
N ARG A 230 -22.42 -27.00 -2.94
CA ARG A 230 -23.48 -27.14 -3.97
C ARG A 230 -24.42 -25.94 -3.81
N PRO A 231 -24.90 -25.32 -4.91
CA PRO A 231 -25.91 -24.28 -4.82
C PRO A 231 -27.05 -24.79 -3.95
N ARG A 232 -27.49 -24.01 -2.96
CA ARG A 232 -28.74 -24.32 -2.27
C ARG A 232 -29.81 -24.24 -3.36
N LEU A 233 -30.31 -25.38 -3.82
CA LEU A 233 -31.56 -25.43 -4.57
C LEU A 233 -32.57 -24.71 -3.67
N GLN A 234 -33.08 -23.57 -4.13
CA GLN A 234 -34.14 -22.86 -3.44
C GLN A 234 -35.28 -23.86 -3.24
N ARG A 235 -35.69 -24.08 -1.99
CA ARG A 235 -36.92 -24.82 -1.72
C ARG A 235 -38.05 -23.83 -1.97
N ASP A 236 -38.91 -24.20 -2.91
CA ASP A 236 -40.18 -23.52 -3.24
C ASP A 236 -41.06 -23.34 -2.00
#